data_AF-A0A0F8WJE7-F1
#
_entry.id   AF-A0A0F8WJE7-F1
#
_cell.length_a   1.000
_cell.length_b   1.000
_cell.length_c   1.000
_cell.angle_alpha   90.00
_cell.angle_beta   90.00
_cell.angle_gamma   90.00
#
_symmetry.space_group_name_H-M   'P 1'
#
loop_
_entity.id
_entity.type
_entity.pdbx_description
1 polymer ?
#
loop_
_entity_poly.entity_id
_entity_poly.type
_entity_poly.pdbx_seq_one_letter_code
_entity_poly.pdbx_strand_id
1 'polypeptide(L)'
;SDTAWQGMSEEQTDDRFITFDSPEHGIRAMARVLKNYGRQHNLRTVEEILSRWSPSSSNQTDAYIRHVSQELNLSPTAPLDLSNDELLTNLIQVMIKHENGAAPYDEETIRRGIALEKAGETCQKSIFRHSFQEMDWLKARSLVQRLTRQGLDWQQIARELIRIEVPKDFFGRLNGVHDIECSYAYAEGSSWRYAYDV
;
A
#
# COMPACT_ATOMS: atom_id res chain seq x y z
N SER A 1 -1.13 -9.99 -11.63
CA SER A 1 -0.05 -9.87 -10.65
C SER A 1 -0.60 -10.20 -9.29
N ASP A 2 0.08 -11.02 -8.50
CA ASP A 2 -0.46 -11.58 -7.25
C ASP A 2 -0.13 -10.70 -6.03
N THR A 3 -0.25 -9.37 -6.19
CA THR A 3 0.01 -8.42 -5.09
C THR A 3 -1.21 -8.38 -4.17
N ALA A 4 -1.08 -8.96 -2.97
CA ALA A 4 -2.13 -8.93 -1.95
C ALA A 4 -2.10 -7.58 -1.20
N TRP A 5 -3.05 -6.69 -1.52
CA TRP A 5 -3.25 -5.44 -0.80
C TRP A 5 -4.11 -5.65 0.46
N GLN A 6 -3.79 -4.94 1.53
CA GLN A 6 -4.62 -4.92 2.74
C GLN A 6 -6.02 -4.35 2.44
N GLY A 7 -7.08 -5.00 2.91
CA GLY A 7 -8.46 -4.57 2.63
C GLY A 7 -8.92 -4.87 1.20
N MET A 8 -8.26 -5.80 0.50
CA MET A 8 -8.86 -6.39 -0.70
C MET A 8 -10.14 -7.12 -0.33
N SER A 9 -11.19 -6.90 -1.12
CA SER A 9 -12.43 -7.67 -1.07
C SER A 9 -12.13 -9.16 -1.29
N GLU A 10 -12.85 -10.05 -0.59
CA GLU A 10 -12.77 -11.50 -0.79
C GLU A 10 -13.18 -11.89 -2.21
N GLU A 11 -14.14 -11.16 -2.78
CA GLU A 11 -14.55 -11.29 -4.16
C GLU A 11 -13.84 -10.23 -5.01
N GLN A 12 -13.02 -10.68 -5.96
CA GLN A 12 -12.45 -9.86 -7.03
C GLN A 12 -13.18 -10.20 -8.32
N THR A 13 -13.93 -9.24 -8.87
CA THR A 13 -14.77 -9.45 -10.06
C THR A 13 -14.09 -9.03 -11.36
N ASP A 14 -12.91 -8.43 -11.29
CA ASP A 14 -12.13 -7.94 -12.42
C ASP A 14 -10.67 -8.38 -12.25
N ASP A 15 -10.03 -8.79 -13.35
CA ASP A 15 -8.65 -9.28 -13.37
C ASP A 15 -7.61 -8.16 -13.49
N ARG A 16 -8.03 -6.95 -13.88
CA ARG A 16 -7.19 -5.76 -14.04
C ARG A 16 -7.31 -4.77 -12.89
N PHE A 17 -8.41 -4.81 -12.15
CA PHE A 17 -8.72 -3.84 -11.09
C PHE A 17 -8.88 -4.55 -9.75
N ILE A 18 -8.37 -3.92 -8.70
CA ILE A 18 -8.54 -4.42 -7.34
C ILE A 18 -9.77 -3.75 -6.73
N THR A 19 -10.66 -4.58 -6.19
CA THR A 19 -11.80 -4.15 -5.40
C THR A 19 -11.39 -4.17 -3.93
N PHE A 20 -11.59 -3.04 -3.25
CA PHE A 20 -11.35 -2.93 -1.81
C PHE A 20 -12.67 -3.10 -1.05
N ASP A 21 -12.58 -3.62 0.17
CA ASP A 21 -13.72 -3.80 1.08
C ASP A 21 -14.29 -2.46 1.61
N SER A 22 -13.49 -1.37 1.55
CA SER A 22 -13.87 -0.03 1.96
C SER A 22 -13.19 1.07 1.12
N PRO A 23 -13.78 2.28 1.03
CA PRO A 23 -13.14 3.45 0.41
C PRO A 23 -11.78 3.79 1.02
N GLU A 24 -11.66 3.72 2.34
CA GLU A 24 -10.42 4.03 3.06
C GLU A 24 -9.29 3.08 2.67
N HIS A 25 -9.59 1.80 2.40
CA HIS A 25 -8.60 0.86 1.90
C HIS A 25 -8.22 1.14 0.44
N GLY A 26 -9.15 1.57 -0.42
CA GLY A 26 -8.78 2.07 -1.74
C GLY A 26 -7.86 3.30 -1.67
N ILE A 27 -8.22 4.27 -0.84
CA ILE A 27 -7.47 5.52 -0.64
C ILE A 27 -6.10 5.27 0.00
N ARG A 28 -6.01 4.34 0.97
CA ARG A 28 -4.74 3.91 1.55
C ARG A 28 -3.80 3.34 0.47
N ALA A 29 -4.33 2.63 -0.53
CA ALA A 29 -3.52 2.00 -1.57
C ALA A 29 -2.99 3.07 -2.51
N MET A 30 -3.87 4.00 -2.91
CA MET A 30 -3.52 5.20 -3.64
C MET A 30 -2.43 6.03 -2.94
N ALA A 31 -2.60 6.32 -1.65
CA ALA A 31 -1.60 7.04 -0.85
C ALA A 31 -0.24 6.34 -0.83
N ARG A 32 -0.23 5.00 -0.69
CA ARG A 32 0.99 4.18 -0.71
C ARG A 32 1.69 4.25 -2.06
N VAL A 33 0.95 4.13 -3.16
CA VAL A 33 1.51 4.25 -4.53
C VAL A 33 2.16 5.62 -4.73
N LEU A 34 1.46 6.70 -4.40
CA LEU A 34 1.98 8.06 -4.53
C LEU A 34 3.24 8.26 -3.67
N LYS A 35 3.24 7.85 -2.41
CA LYS A 35 4.43 7.92 -1.56
C LYS A 35 5.59 7.09 -2.10
N ASN A 36 5.32 5.93 -2.68
CA ASN A 36 6.35 5.10 -3.33
C ASN A 36 6.94 5.78 -4.56
N TYR A 37 6.14 6.51 -5.35
CA TYR A 37 6.66 7.32 -6.46
C TYR A 37 7.70 8.34 -5.99
N GLY A 38 7.40 9.06 -4.90
CA GLY A 38 8.36 10.01 -4.32
C GLY A 38 9.61 9.32 -3.74
N ARG A 39 9.43 8.19 -3.04
CA ARG A 39 10.53 7.52 -2.30
C ARG A 39 11.44 6.67 -3.17
N GLN A 40 10.85 5.89 -4.08
CA GLN A 40 11.57 4.87 -4.87
C GLN A 40 11.98 5.39 -6.25
N HIS A 41 11.17 6.27 -6.84
CA HIS A 41 11.39 6.80 -8.18
C HIS A 41 11.82 8.28 -8.19
N ASN A 42 11.89 8.90 -7.02
CA ASN A 42 12.25 10.31 -6.85
C ASN A 42 11.37 11.26 -7.69
N LEU A 43 10.09 10.94 -7.87
CA LEU A 43 9.14 11.82 -8.55
C LEU A 43 8.69 12.92 -7.59
N ARG A 44 8.88 14.18 -8.00
CA ARG A 44 8.71 15.36 -7.16
C ARG A 44 7.71 16.36 -7.73
N THR A 45 7.11 16.13 -8.88
CA THR A 45 6.19 17.11 -9.49
C THR A 45 4.85 16.50 -9.88
N VAL A 46 3.83 17.33 -10.10
CA VAL A 46 2.52 16.88 -10.60
C VAL A 46 2.69 16.20 -11.95
N GLU A 47 3.49 16.81 -12.83
CA GLU A 47 3.79 16.27 -14.16
C GLU A 47 4.41 14.88 -14.10
N GLU A 48 5.44 14.68 -13.28
CA GLU A 48 6.11 13.39 -13.14
C GLU A 48 5.19 12.31 -12.56
N ILE A 49 4.47 12.64 -11.50
CA ILE A 49 3.54 11.70 -10.82
C ILE A 49 2.45 11.25 -11.78
N LEU A 50 1.78 12.20 -12.46
CA LEU A 50 0.64 11.88 -13.32
C LEU A 50 1.06 11.24 -14.65
N SER A 51 2.24 11.58 -15.17
CA SER A 51 2.80 10.90 -16.35
C SER A 51 3.09 9.43 -16.07
N ARG A 52 3.53 9.11 -14.85
CA ARG A 52 3.69 7.72 -14.41
C ARG A 52 2.35 7.06 -14.11
N TRP A 53 1.41 7.79 -13.51
CA TRP A 53 0.09 7.28 -13.15
C TRP A 53 -0.75 6.87 -14.35
N SER A 54 -0.77 7.70 -15.39
CA SER A 54 -1.54 7.48 -16.61
C SER A 54 -0.67 7.76 -17.83
N PRO A 55 0.12 6.77 -18.30
CA PRO A 55 1.03 6.91 -19.43
C PRO A 55 0.31 6.92 -20.80
N SER A 56 -0.96 7.31 -20.84
CA SER A 56 -1.78 7.33 -22.06
C SER A 56 -1.26 8.34 -23.11
N SER A 57 -1.95 8.45 -24.26
CA SER A 57 -1.60 9.44 -25.30
C SER A 57 -1.36 10.83 -24.69
N SER A 58 -0.31 11.53 -25.12
CA SER A 58 0.14 12.83 -24.58
C SER A 58 -1.00 13.82 -24.30
N ASN A 59 -1.99 13.89 -25.19
CA ASN A 59 -3.11 14.83 -25.07
C ASN A 59 -4.01 14.60 -23.84
N GLN A 60 -4.17 13.35 -23.38
CA GLN A 60 -5.01 13.01 -22.21
C GLN A 60 -4.24 13.27 -20.91
N THR A 61 -2.97 12.87 -20.86
CA THR A 61 -2.09 13.12 -19.72
C THR A 61 -1.87 14.62 -19.49
N ASP A 62 -1.70 15.41 -20.56
CA ASP A 62 -1.59 16.88 -20.45
C ASP A 62 -2.85 17.53 -19.88
N ALA A 63 -4.03 17.03 -20.25
CA ALA A 63 -5.30 17.52 -19.70
C ALA A 63 -5.43 17.19 -18.21
N TYR A 64 -4.99 15.99 -17.80
CA TYR A 64 -4.95 15.58 -16.40
C TYR A 64 -3.99 16.47 -15.59
N ILE A 65 -2.76 16.67 -16.07
CA ILE A 65 -1.77 17.54 -15.43
C ILE A 65 -2.32 18.95 -15.26
N ARG A 66 -2.94 19.53 -16.29
CA ARG A 66 -3.55 20.86 -16.21
C ARG A 66 -4.67 20.91 -15.17
N HIS A 67 -5.58 19.94 -15.17
CA HIS A 67 -6.69 19.90 -14.21
C HIS A 67 -6.17 19.84 -12.77
N VAL A 68 -5.24 18.93 -12.48
CA VAL A 68 -4.68 18.76 -11.13
C VAL A 68 -3.88 20.00 -10.69
N SER A 69 -3.06 20.55 -11.58
CA SER A 69 -2.28 21.76 -11.31
C SER A 69 -3.17 22.97 -11.00
N GLN A 70 -4.29 23.11 -11.72
CA GLN A 70 -5.26 24.19 -11.51
C GLN A 70 -5.98 24.05 -10.16
N GLU A 71 -6.51 22.88 -9.85
CA GLU A 71 -7.26 22.65 -8.60
C GLU A 71 -6.35 22.77 -7.36
N LEU A 72 -5.08 22.38 -7.47
CA LEU A 72 -4.10 22.53 -6.38
C LEU A 72 -3.44 23.91 -6.32
N ASN A 73 -3.65 24.76 -7.34
CA ASN A 73 -2.95 26.03 -7.53
C ASN A 73 -1.42 25.89 -7.47
N LEU A 74 -0.89 24.88 -8.18
CA LEU A 74 0.54 24.58 -8.27
C LEU A 74 0.99 24.57 -9.72
N SER A 75 2.25 24.92 -9.97
CA SER A 75 2.87 24.66 -11.29
C SER A 75 2.99 23.16 -11.52
N PRO A 76 2.78 22.65 -12.74
CA PRO A 76 3.02 21.23 -13.07
C PRO A 76 4.40 20.71 -12.63
N THR A 77 5.40 21.60 -12.66
CA THR A 77 6.81 21.34 -12.31
C THR A 77 7.19 21.79 -10.91
N ALA A 78 6.25 22.30 -10.11
CA ALA A 78 6.52 22.68 -8.73
C ALA A 78 6.88 21.43 -7.90
N PRO A 79 7.89 21.52 -7.00
CA PRO A 79 8.18 20.44 -6.07
C PRO A 79 6.99 20.15 -5.15
N LEU A 80 6.67 18.87 -4.99
CA LEU A 80 5.64 18.33 -4.12
C LEU A 80 6.29 17.59 -2.96
N ASP A 81 5.74 17.79 -1.76
CA ASP A 81 6.07 17.01 -0.58
C ASP A 81 4.96 15.99 -0.29
N LEU A 82 5.10 14.77 -0.81
CA LEU A 82 4.13 13.68 -0.60
C LEU A 82 4.12 13.14 0.84
N SER A 83 4.95 13.67 1.74
CA SER A 83 4.88 13.41 3.17
C SER A 83 3.95 14.39 3.92
N ASN A 84 3.57 15.50 3.28
CA ASN A 84 2.58 16.44 3.79
C ASN A 84 1.17 15.88 3.54
N ASP A 85 0.46 15.54 4.62
CA ASP A 85 -0.86 14.92 4.54
C ASP A 85 -1.93 15.84 3.94
N GLU A 86 -1.83 17.15 4.15
CA GLU A 86 -2.78 18.10 3.58
C GLU A 86 -2.63 18.14 2.06
N LEU A 87 -1.40 18.27 1.57
CA LEU A 87 -1.10 18.22 0.14
C LEU A 87 -1.52 16.87 -0.47
N LEU A 88 -1.21 15.76 0.21
CA LEU A 88 -1.58 14.43 -0.27
C LEU A 88 -3.10 14.22 -0.28
N THR A 89 -3.82 14.74 0.72
CA THR A 89 -5.29 14.72 0.77
C THR A 89 -5.88 15.44 -0.42
N ASN A 90 -5.44 16.68 -0.66
CA ASN A 90 -5.92 17.49 -1.78
C ASN A 90 -5.59 16.84 -3.13
N LEU A 91 -4.37 16.34 -3.30
CA LEU A 91 -3.95 15.63 -4.52
C LEU A 91 -4.85 14.42 -4.79
N ILE A 92 -5.05 13.55 -3.80
CA ILE A 92 -5.90 12.36 -3.92
C ILE A 92 -7.34 12.75 -4.26
N GLN A 93 -7.90 13.77 -3.59
CA GLN A 93 -9.26 14.22 -3.84
C GLN A 93 -9.45 14.66 -5.31
N VAL A 94 -8.51 15.44 -5.84
CA VAL A 94 -8.57 15.95 -7.22
C VAL A 94 -8.39 14.81 -8.23
N MET A 95 -7.49 13.87 -7.97
CA MET A 95 -7.31 12.69 -8.82
C MET A 95 -8.58 11.84 -8.85
N ILE A 96 -9.19 11.54 -7.69
CA ILE A 96 -10.48 10.82 -7.61
C ILE A 96 -11.57 11.53 -8.41
N LYS A 97 -11.65 12.86 -8.28
CA LYS A 97 -12.58 13.68 -9.06
C LYS A 97 -12.33 13.57 -10.57
N HIS A 98 -11.08 13.51 -11.00
CA HIS A 98 -10.72 13.37 -12.40
C HIS A 98 -11.09 11.99 -12.94
N GLU A 99 -10.77 10.90 -12.21
CA GLU A 99 -11.02 9.52 -12.64
C GLU A 99 -12.51 9.18 -12.70
N ASN A 100 -13.29 9.66 -11.74
CA ASN A 100 -14.72 9.31 -11.61
C ASN A 100 -15.67 10.40 -12.12
N GLY A 101 -15.16 11.56 -12.53
CA GLY A 101 -15.94 12.77 -12.82
C GLY A 101 -16.58 13.43 -11.58
N ALA A 102 -16.44 12.82 -10.40
CA ALA A 102 -16.93 13.31 -9.12
C ALA A 102 -16.01 12.83 -7.98
N ALA A 103 -15.96 13.60 -6.89
CA ALA A 103 -15.33 13.17 -5.64
C ALA A 103 -16.43 12.76 -4.64
N PRO A 104 -16.79 11.47 -4.58
CA PRO A 104 -17.90 11.02 -3.72
C PRO A 104 -17.52 10.94 -2.23
N TYR A 105 -16.23 11.11 -1.90
CA TYR A 105 -15.72 10.96 -0.54
C TYR A 105 -15.46 12.33 0.10
N ASP A 106 -15.90 12.46 1.34
CA ASP A 106 -15.52 13.61 2.16
C ASP A 106 -14.03 13.57 2.52
N GLU A 107 -13.53 14.72 2.96
CA GLU A 107 -12.13 14.90 3.32
C GLU A 107 -11.72 14.01 4.49
N GLU A 108 -12.64 13.71 5.41
CA GLU A 108 -12.40 12.82 6.55
C GLU A 108 -12.08 11.40 6.09
N THR A 109 -12.87 10.85 5.17
CA THR A 109 -12.66 9.53 4.57
C THR A 109 -11.29 9.45 3.90
N ILE A 110 -10.88 10.50 3.18
CA ILE A 110 -9.57 10.56 2.54
C ILE A 110 -8.45 10.57 3.58
N ARG A 111 -8.57 11.40 4.61
CA ARG A 111 -7.62 11.46 5.73
C ARG A 111 -7.51 10.12 6.47
N ARG A 112 -8.61 9.41 6.69
CA ARG A 112 -8.59 8.07 7.29
C ARG A 112 -7.77 7.09 6.46
N GLY A 113 -7.96 7.06 5.14
CA GLY A 113 -7.14 6.24 4.25
C GLY A 113 -5.65 6.56 4.32
N ILE A 114 -5.29 7.85 4.31
CA ILE A 114 -3.88 8.29 4.46
C ILE A 114 -3.32 7.89 5.84
N ALA A 115 -4.12 8.00 6.90
CA ALA A 115 -3.71 7.60 8.25
C ALA A 115 -3.48 6.09 8.37
N LEU A 116 -4.30 5.26 7.73
CA LEU A 116 -4.10 3.80 7.67
C LEU A 116 -2.75 3.44 7.02
N GLU A 117 -2.34 4.19 6.00
CA GLU A 117 -1.05 3.97 5.33
C GLU A 117 0.12 4.25 6.28
N LYS A 118 0.04 5.35 7.05
CA LYS A 118 1.02 5.68 8.09
C LYS A 118 1.04 4.70 9.26
N ALA A 119 -0.12 4.20 9.66
CA ALA A 119 -0.23 3.21 10.74
C ALA A 119 0.49 1.90 10.35
N GLY A 120 0.35 1.47 9.09
CA GLY A 120 1.15 0.36 8.54
C GLY A 120 2.66 0.59 8.65
N GLU A 121 3.15 1.78 8.26
CA GLU A 121 4.57 2.13 8.41
C GLU A 121 5.04 2.19 9.88
N THR A 122 4.18 2.63 10.78
CA THR A 122 4.52 2.82 12.19
C THR A 122 4.56 1.48 12.92
N CYS A 123 3.66 0.56 12.57
CA CYS A 123 3.70 -0.83 13.00
C CYS A 123 5.03 -1.49 12.58
N GLN A 124 5.42 -1.32 11.31
CA GLN A 124 6.73 -1.75 10.79
C GLN A 124 7.90 -1.14 11.58
N LYS A 125 7.95 0.19 11.76
CA LYS A 125 9.10 0.83 12.41
C LYS A 125 9.18 0.57 13.92
N SER A 126 8.04 0.40 14.60
CA SER A 126 7.94 0.14 16.05
C SER A 126 8.35 -1.28 16.41
N ILE A 127 7.87 -2.27 15.66
CA ILE A 127 8.23 -3.69 15.83
C ILE A 127 9.73 -3.90 15.62
N PHE A 128 10.36 -3.14 14.73
CA PHE A 128 11.79 -3.26 14.43
C PHE A 128 12.72 -2.59 15.46
N ARG A 129 12.20 -1.76 16.37
CA ARG A 129 13.05 -1.01 17.34
C ARG A 129 13.06 -1.60 18.74
N HIS A 130 12.16 -2.52 19.08
CA HIS A 130 12.15 -3.19 20.38
C HIS A 130 12.12 -4.72 20.22
N SER A 131 13.25 -5.33 20.60
CA SER A 131 13.50 -6.74 20.98
C SER A 131 13.36 -7.84 19.94
N PHE A 132 14.48 -8.13 19.24
CA PHE A 132 14.92 -9.49 18.92
C PHE A 132 16.46 -9.46 18.73
N GLN A 133 17.24 -10.03 19.66
CA GLN A 133 18.71 -10.03 19.55
C GLN A 133 19.16 -10.95 18.39
N GLU A 134 20.18 -10.56 17.64
CA GLU A 134 20.69 -11.28 16.44
C GLU A 134 20.99 -12.78 16.66
N MET A 135 21.16 -13.21 17.91
CA MET A 135 21.49 -14.58 18.28
C MET A 135 20.32 -15.57 18.16
N ASP A 136 19.06 -15.12 18.10
CA ASP A 136 17.89 -16.01 17.92
C ASP A 136 17.52 -16.28 16.45
N TRP A 137 18.00 -15.44 15.53
CA TRP A 137 17.80 -15.59 14.08
C TRP A 137 18.38 -16.89 13.50
N LEU A 138 19.58 -17.27 13.93
CA LEU A 138 20.26 -18.48 13.47
C LEU A 138 19.56 -19.75 13.95
N LYS A 139 18.93 -19.72 15.12
CA LYS A 139 18.18 -20.85 15.68
C LYS A 139 16.89 -21.09 14.90
N ALA A 140 16.12 -20.03 14.62
CA ALA A 140 14.87 -20.12 13.86
C ALA A 140 15.13 -20.65 12.42
N ARG A 141 16.16 -20.13 11.74
CA ARG A 141 16.58 -20.63 10.41
C ARG A 141 17.00 -22.09 10.45
N SER A 142 17.80 -22.48 11.44
CA SER A 142 18.25 -23.87 11.61
C SER A 142 17.10 -24.81 11.96
N LEU A 143 16.05 -24.33 12.64
CA LEU A 143 14.84 -25.09 12.92
C LEU A 143 14.04 -25.33 11.64
N VAL A 144 13.77 -24.29 10.84
CA VAL A 144 13.07 -24.42 9.56
C VAL A 144 13.77 -25.42 8.65
N GLN A 145 15.08 -25.29 8.45
CA GLN A 145 15.85 -26.22 7.62
C GLN A 145 15.76 -27.68 8.10
N ARG A 146 15.68 -27.89 9.41
CA ARG A 146 15.58 -29.22 10.01
C ARG A 146 14.19 -29.82 9.82
N LEU A 147 13.14 -29.04 10.06
CA LEU A 147 11.75 -29.47 9.90
C LEU A 147 11.42 -29.74 8.42
N THR A 148 11.94 -28.92 7.50
CA THR A 148 11.82 -29.18 6.05
C THR A 148 12.51 -30.49 5.64
N ARG A 149 13.70 -30.79 6.17
CA ARG A 149 14.39 -32.09 5.93
C ARG A 149 13.64 -33.29 6.52
N GLN A 150 12.83 -33.07 7.54
CA GLN A 150 11.94 -34.07 8.12
C GLN A 150 10.64 -34.25 7.32
N GLY A 151 10.45 -33.50 6.22
CA GLY A 151 9.31 -33.62 5.33
C GLY A 151 8.05 -32.91 5.84
N LEU A 152 8.17 -32.02 6.83
CA LEU A 152 7.03 -31.26 7.34
C LEU A 152 6.57 -30.21 6.33
N ASP A 153 5.26 -30.04 6.24
CA ASP A 153 4.65 -28.96 5.45
C ASP A 153 4.74 -27.61 6.17
N TRP A 154 4.43 -26.54 5.43
CA TRP A 154 4.54 -25.18 5.95
C TRP A 154 3.56 -24.86 7.09
N GLN A 155 2.40 -25.51 7.17
CA GLN A 155 1.47 -25.32 8.29
C GLN A 155 2.02 -25.96 9.57
N GLN A 156 2.66 -27.12 9.45
CA GLN A 156 3.36 -27.79 10.56
C GLN A 156 4.58 -26.98 11.02
N ILE A 157 5.38 -26.45 10.10
CA ILE A 157 6.54 -25.60 10.42
C ILE A 157 6.10 -24.30 11.10
N ALA A 158 5.04 -23.65 10.61
CA ALA A 158 4.52 -22.41 11.19
C ALA A 158 4.06 -22.60 12.65
N ARG A 159 3.43 -23.74 12.96
CA ARG A 159 3.02 -24.07 14.34
C ARG A 159 4.20 -24.18 15.30
N GLU A 160 5.31 -24.77 14.87
CA GLU A 160 6.51 -24.88 15.71
C GLU A 160 7.21 -23.53 15.91
N LEU A 161 7.22 -22.66 14.90
CA LEU A 161 7.78 -21.32 15.00
C LEU A 161 6.98 -20.41 15.93
N ILE A 162 5.65 -20.51 15.90
CA ILE A 162 4.76 -19.79 16.83
C ILE A 162 5.01 -20.21 18.28
N ARG A 163 5.25 -21.51 18.53
CA ARG A 163 5.50 -22.03 19.89
C ARG A 163 6.76 -21.46 20.55
N ILE A 164 7.77 -21.11 19.77
CA ILE A 164 9.02 -20.53 20.27
C ILE A 164 9.02 -19.00 20.18
N GLU A 165 7.83 -18.40 20.06
CA GLU A 165 7.60 -16.96 20.01
C GLU A 165 8.39 -16.26 18.90
N VAL A 166 8.66 -16.95 17.78
CA VAL A 166 9.24 -16.28 16.61
C VAL A 166 8.22 -15.27 16.08
N PRO A 167 8.58 -13.98 15.98
CA PRO A 167 7.63 -12.95 15.59
C PRO A 167 7.19 -13.13 14.14
N LYS A 168 5.95 -12.71 13.85
CA LYS A 168 5.25 -13.04 12.59
C LYS A 168 5.91 -12.46 11.34
N ASP A 169 6.73 -11.43 11.49
CA ASP A 169 7.54 -10.82 10.44
C ASP A 169 8.70 -11.72 9.96
N PHE A 170 9.09 -12.74 10.76
CA PHE A 170 10.02 -13.80 10.34
C PHE A 170 9.55 -14.52 9.06
N PHE A 171 8.24 -14.75 8.91
CA PHE A 171 7.68 -15.46 7.77
C PHE A 171 7.83 -14.68 6.45
N GLY A 172 7.78 -13.35 6.50
CA GLY A 172 8.00 -12.50 5.31
C GLY A 172 9.43 -12.60 4.77
N ARG A 173 10.44 -12.72 5.66
CA ARG A 173 11.85 -12.83 5.25
C ARG A 173 12.25 -14.18 4.64
N LEU A 174 11.54 -15.27 4.93
CA LEU A 174 11.88 -16.59 4.38
C LEU A 174 11.44 -16.78 2.93
N ASN A 175 10.38 -16.09 2.50
CA ASN A 175 9.79 -16.26 1.17
C ASN A 175 10.28 -15.24 0.14
N GLY A 176 11.14 -14.28 0.51
CA GLY A 176 11.53 -13.19 -0.40
C GLY A 176 10.35 -12.33 -0.85
N VAL A 177 9.21 -12.43 -0.16
CA VAL A 177 8.00 -11.66 -0.40
C VAL A 177 7.95 -10.56 0.64
N HIS A 178 8.26 -9.34 0.22
CA HIS A 178 7.81 -8.15 0.93
C HIS A 178 6.27 -8.15 0.92
N ASP A 179 5.65 -7.81 2.04
CA ASP A 179 4.20 -7.77 2.32
C ASP A 179 3.53 -9.08 2.74
N ILE A 180 3.69 -9.42 4.04
CA ILE A 180 2.63 -10.04 4.83
C ILE A 180 2.55 -9.27 6.16
N GLU A 181 1.58 -8.36 6.31
CA GLU A 181 1.31 -7.69 7.58
C GLU A 181 -0.18 -7.69 7.97
N CYS A 182 -0.41 -8.19 9.18
CA CYS A 182 -1.54 -7.99 10.10
C CYS A 182 -2.96 -7.85 9.51
N SER A 183 -3.60 -9.00 9.29
CA SER A 183 -5.06 -9.11 9.20
C SER A 183 -5.71 -9.11 10.61
N TYR A 184 -6.82 -8.38 10.76
CA TYR A 184 -7.99 -8.52 11.67
C TYR A 184 -8.47 -7.15 12.23
N ALA A 185 -9.52 -6.57 11.63
CA ALA A 185 -10.63 -5.88 12.34
C ALA A 185 -11.71 -5.33 11.37
N TYR A 186 -12.83 -6.05 11.32
CA TYR A 186 -14.23 -5.65 11.12
C TYR A 186 -14.74 -4.93 9.85
N ALA A 187 -15.80 -5.56 9.31
CA ALA A 187 -16.64 -5.21 8.17
C ALA A 187 -17.68 -4.12 8.48
N GLU A 188 -18.09 -3.37 7.45
CA GLU A 188 -19.47 -3.39 6.92
C GLU A 188 -19.59 -2.49 5.67
N GLY A 189 -19.92 -3.12 4.53
CA GLY A 189 -20.74 -2.59 3.43
C GLY A 189 -20.32 -1.29 2.72
N SER A 190 -19.65 -1.41 1.57
CA SER A 190 -20.05 -0.85 0.25
C SER A 190 -18.88 -0.94 -0.75
N SER A 191 -19.09 -1.62 -1.89
CA SER A 191 -18.06 -1.95 -2.89
C SER A 191 -17.55 -0.74 -3.71
N TRP A 192 -16.23 -0.59 -3.89
CA TRP A 192 -15.62 0.41 -4.78
C TRP A 192 -14.35 -0.11 -5.51
N ARG A 193 -14.10 0.35 -6.74
CA ARG A 193 -13.10 -0.17 -7.70
C ARG A 193 -11.98 0.85 -8.00
N TYR A 194 -10.71 0.45 -8.02
CA TYR A 194 -9.58 1.24 -8.57
C TYR A 194 -8.56 0.36 -9.31
N ALA A 195 -7.94 0.89 -10.38
CA ALA A 195 -6.87 0.22 -11.15
C ALA A 195 -5.51 0.62 -10.61
N TYR A 196 -4.60 -0.35 -10.53
CA TYR A 196 -3.17 -0.09 -10.51
C TYR A 196 -2.48 -1.16 -11.37
N ASP A 197 -1.76 -0.69 -12.40
CA ASP A 197 -0.83 -1.50 -13.18
C ASP A 197 0.46 -1.70 -12.36
N VAL A 198 1.05 -2.90 -12.46
CA VAL A 198 2.18 -3.38 -11.66
C VAL A 198 3.56 -2.99 -12.16
#